data_AF-A0A3R9XG44-F1
#
_entry.id   AF-A0A3R9XG44-F1
#
_cell.length_a   1.000
_cell.length_b   1.000
_cell.length_c   1.000
_cell.angle_alpha   90.00
_cell.angle_beta   90.00
_cell.angle_gamma   90.00
#
_symmetry.space_group_name_H-M   'P 1'
#
loop_
_entity.id
_entity.type
_entity.pdbx_description
1 polymer ?
#
loop_
_entity_poly.entity_id
_entity_poly.type
_entity_poly.pdbx_seq_one_letter_code
_entity_poly.pdbx_strand_id
1 'polypeptide(L)'
;MAPDDLENLFASPAALLAAGPGALGELPATGGGMGREAFGQAVAVLDGAEVSRAEFASWLYFGARVLGHDAYAGLVAAAAPDMPWRTVWAWWRPVGAYRAQPNLSGGAHVEVHEAADGRALVKLEAMWAGERWFDPATGEQVPAPAEGEFTERPYDAVAEAAEDVFFDDEEEPALHWPETWEEPVPLGGGRFAFAEERGIAVVERCGDLPAGPSAGAVGWGTDGPWFAGPAPAETPLDAGRLAEAFGEDWVLRLAPERQPAALLHSPTRELVAAAGLPRWWAAGVATFSLAWTEEGAHRVEPDEQHGLLPLGTFDLGYADTGLVSVHPETGAVWMVRNGGEPFLFARDVETFVRLLEAVYRFMGACWSPYPGEAAKRDFVREAAALDPLAVDPATPGGDVWEHLFAAIVELSVWGY
;
A
#
# COMPACT_ATOMS: atom_id res chain seq x y z
N MET A 1 -3.79 29.18 -18.16
CA MET A 1 -5.24 28.96 -17.97
C MET A 1 -5.61 29.58 -16.62
N ALA A 2 -6.76 30.27 -16.48
CA ALA A 2 -7.16 30.79 -15.17
C ALA A 2 -7.56 29.62 -14.22
N PRO A 3 -7.52 29.77 -12.88
CA PRO A 3 -7.91 28.71 -11.96
C PRO A 3 -9.33 28.16 -12.20
N ASP A 4 -10.31 29.05 -12.40
CA ASP A 4 -11.70 28.68 -12.69
C ASP A 4 -11.84 27.92 -14.02
N ASP A 5 -11.00 28.23 -15.01
CA ASP A 5 -10.98 27.51 -16.30
C ASP A 5 -10.45 26.07 -16.12
N LEU A 6 -9.47 25.86 -15.22
CA LEU A 6 -8.93 24.55 -14.91
C LEU A 6 -9.94 23.70 -14.12
N GLU A 7 -10.62 24.28 -13.13
CA GLU A 7 -11.65 23.58 -12.38
C GLU A 7 -12.80 23.12 -13.29
N ASN A 8 -13.26 23.99 -14.20
CA ASN A 8 -14.27 23.64 -15.19
C ASN A 8 -13.81 22.56 -16.16
N LEU A 9 -12.53 22.56 -16.53
CA LEU A 9 -11.94 21.52 -17.38
C LEU A 9 -11.98 20.16 -16.68
N PHE A 10 -11.50 20.07 -15.43
CA PHE A 10 -11.48 18.82 -14.67
C PHE A 10 -12.87 18.36 -14.21
N ALA A 11 -13.84 19.25 -14.13
CA ALA A 11 -15.23 18.88 -13.86
C ALA A 11 -15.92 18.20 -15.07
N SER A 12 -15.36 18.34 -16.28
CA SER A 12 -15.94 17.85 -17.53
C SER A 12 -15.01 16.85 -18.23
N PRO A 13 -15.21 15.53 -18.06
CA PRO A 13 -14.43 14.51 -18.76
C PRO A 13 -14.39 14.71 -20.27
N ALA A 14 -15.51 15.12 -20.88
CA ALA A 14 -15.56 15.40 -22.32
C ALA A 14 -14.62 16.54 -22.72
N ALA A 15 -14.56 17.62 -21.93
CA ALA A 15 -13.65 18.74 -22.20
C ALA A 15 -12.19 18.34 -21.97
N LEU A 16 -11.91 17.60 -20.89
CA LEU A 16 -10.58 17.09 -20.56
C LEU A 16 -10.04 16.15 -21.65
N LEU A 17 -10.84 15.19 -22.09
CA LEU A 17 -10.47 14.27 -23.17
C LEU A 17 -10.32 14.98 -24.52
N ALA A 18 -11.16 15.97 -24.80
CA ALA A 18 -11.04 16.78 -26.01
C ALA A 18 -9.74 17.59 -26.03
N ALA A 19 -9.34 18.16 -24.89
CA ALA A 19 -8.04 18.81 -24.73
C ALA A 19 -6.90 17.81 -24.96
N GLY A 20 -7.04 16.58 -24.46
CA GLY A 20 -6.06 15.51 -24.62
C GLY A 20 -5.01 15.50 -23.50
N PRO A 21 -4.29 14.38 -23.33
CA PRO A 21 -3.43 14.16 -22.17
C PRO A 21 -2.22 15.09 -22.10
N GLY A 22 -1.63 15.45 -23.25
CA GLY A 22 -0.50 16.37 -23.33
C GLY A 22 -0.86 17.87 -23.36
N ALA A 23 -2.15 18.23 -23.36
CA ALA A 23 -2.57 19.64 -23.41
C ALA A 23 -2.39 20.38 -22.09
N LEU A 24 -2.26 19.61 -21.00
CA LEU A 24 -1.99 20.12 -19.68
C LEU A 24 -0.49 19.99 -19.43
N GLY A 25 0.24 21.09 -19.60
CA GLY A 25 1.63 21.20 -19.18
C GLY A 25 1.74 21.22 -17.66
N GLU A 26 2.58 22.10 -17.10
CA GLU A 26 2.72 22.22 -15.65
C GLU A 26 1.40 22.67 -15.00
N LEU A 27 0.80 21.79 -14.19
CA LEU A 27 -0.36 22.08 -13.37
C LEU A 27 0.12 22.59 -11.99
N PRO A 28 -0.45 23.68 -11.45
CA PRO A 28 -0.05 24.20 -10.14
C PRO A 28 -0.40 23.18 -9.05
N ALA A 29 0.50 22.86 -8.11
CA ALA A 29 0.26 21.85 -7.06
C ALA A 29 -0.98 22.08 -6.14
N THR A 30 -1.66 23.22 -6.28
CA THR A 30 -2.87 23.59 -5.54
C THR A 30 -4.13 23.37 -6.37
N GLY A 31 -5.19 22.86 -5.73
CA GLY A 31 -6.48 22.54 -6.35
C GLY A 31 -6.74 21.03 -6.36
N GLY A 32 -7.82 20.62 -5.70
CA GLY A 32 -8.24 19.22 -5.60
C GLY A 32 -9.47 18.93 -6.45
N GLY A 33 -10.11 17.79 -6.20
CA GLY A 33 -11.37 17.43 -6.82
C GLY A 33 -11.26 16.21 -7.73
N MET A 34 -12.35 15.46 -7.80
CA MET A 34 -12.41 14.10 -8.34
C MET A 34 -11.73 13.96 -9.71
N GLY A 35 -12.01 14.87 -10.65
CA GLY A 35 -11.48 14.76 -12.01
C GLY A 35 -10.00 15.10 -12.14
N ARG A 36 -9.51 16.00 -11.28
CA ARG A 36 -8.10 16.35 -11.22
C ARG A 36 -7.28 15.25 -10.54
N GLU A 37 -7.84 14.63 -9.53
CA GLU A 37 -7.24 13.48 -8.85
C GLU A 37 -7.21 12.25 -9.79
N ALA A 38 -8.31 11.96 -10.47
CA ALA A 38 -8.36 10.90 -11.48
C ALA A 38 -7.35 11.13 -12.61
N PHE A 39 -7.21 12.37 -13.08
CA PHE A 39 -6.21 12.74 -14.08
C PHE A 39 -4.80 12.46 -13.57
N GLY A 40 -4.45 12.93 -12.37
CA GLY A 40 -3.12 12.68 -11.82
C GLY A 40 -2.84 11.19 -11.65
N GLN A 41 -3.79 10.40 -11.16
CA GLN A 41 -3.62 8.95 -11.03
C GLN A 41 -3.32 8.29 -12.39
N ALA A 42 -4.01 8.71 -13.45
CA ALA A 42 -3.75 8.24 -14.81
C ALA A 42 -2.35 8.65 -15.30
N VAL A 43 -1.95 9.90 -15.08
CA VAL A 43 -0.63 10.43 -15.49
C VAL A 43 0.51 9.68 -14.82
N ALA A 44 0.40 9.37 -13.53
CA ALA A 44 1.44 8.62 -12.81
C ALA A 44 1.61 7.19 -13.28
N VAL A 45 0.52 6.52 -13.68
CA VAL A 45 0.60 5.16 -14.23
C VAL A 45 1.20 5.19 -15.64
N LEU A 46 0.85 6.21 -16.43
CA LEU A 46 1.33 6.35 -17.80
C LEU A 46 2.80 6.81 -17.91
N ASP A 47 3.33 7.53 -16.93
CA ASP A 47 4.74 7.97 -16.86
C ASP A 47 5.35 8.45 -18.19
N GLY A 48 4.73 9.45 -18.84
CA GLY A 48 5.25 9.96 -20.12
C GLY A 48 4.82 9.18 -21.36
N ALA A 49 4.10 8.07 -21.21
CA ALA A 49 3.64 7.27 -22.33
C ALA A 49 2.76 8.06 -23.30
N GLU A 50 2.92 7.72 -24.57
CA GLU A 50 2.18 8.27 -25.68
C GLU A 50 0.98 7.37 -25.98
N VAL A 51 -0.22 7.80 -25.58
CA VAL A 51 -1.45 7.02 -25.71
C VAL A 51 -2.50 7.73 -26.56
N SER A 52 -3.40 6.95 -27.16
CA SER A 52 -4.56 7.52 -27.86
C SER A 52 -5.53 8.19 -26.87
N ARG A 53 -6.45 9.02 -27.37
CA ARG A 53 -7.51 9.63 -26.53
C ARG A 53 -8.42 8.56 -25.90
N ALA A 54 -8.79 7.54 -26.67
CA ALA A 54 -9.69 6.48 -26.19
C ALA A 54 -9.04 5.66 -25.07
N GLU A 55 -7.74 5.36 -25.23
CA GLU A 55 -6.96 4.69 -24.20
C GLU A 55 -6.73 5.59 -22.97
N PHE A 56 -6.41 6.87 -23.16
CA PHE A 56 -6.32 7.81 -22.05
C PHE A 56 -7.63 7.88 -21.24
N ALA A 57 -8.79 7.76 -21.90
CA ALA A 57 -10.06 7.66 -21.19
C ALA A 57 -10.16 6.40 -20.32
N SER A 58 -9.63 5.26 -20.76
CA SER A 58 -9.53 4.06 -19.92
C SER A 58 -8.67 4.29 -18.68
N TRP A 59 -7.52 4.95 -18.83
CA TRP A 59 -6.64 5.28 -17.70
C TRP A 59 -7.25 6.31 -16.76
N LEU A 60 -7.96 7.31 -17.29
CA LEU A 60 -8.72 8.27 -16.48
C LEU A 60 -9.86 7.58 -15.71
N TYR A 61 -10.54 6.63 -16.36
CA TYR A 61 -11.56 5.80 -15.72
C TYR A 61 -10.94 4.91 -14.62
N PHE A 62 -9.81 4.26 -14.90
CA PHE A 62 -9.04 3.49 -13.92
C PHE A 62 -8.67 4.36 -12.71
N GLY A 63 -8.08 5.53 -12.96
CA GLY A 63 -7.71 6.46 -11.89
C GLY A 63 -8.88 6.88 -11.02
N ALA A 64 -10.05 7.16 -11.63
CA ALA A 64 -11.27 7.45 -10.89
C ALA A 64 -11.74 6.26 -10.04
N ARG A 65 -11.69 5.02 -10.56
CA ARG A 65 -12.09 3.81 -9.80
C ARG A 65 -11.13 3.51 -8.66
N VAL A 66 -9.82 3.63 -8.86
CA VAL A 66 -8.79 3.48 -7.82
C VAL A 66 -9.02 4.43 -6.66
N LEU A 67 -9.46 5.66 -6.95
CA LEU A 67 -9.73 6.69 -5.95
C LEU A 67 -11.14 6.61 -5.32
N GLY A 68 -11.99 5.69 -5.77
CA GLY A 68 -13.38 5.58 -5.30
C GLY A 68 -14.33 6.64 -5.86
N HIS A 69 -13.94 7.34 -6.93
CA HIS A 69 -14.74 8.39 -7.59
C HIS A 69 -15.72 7.81 -8.61
N ASP A 70 -16.57 6.86 -8.20
CA ASP A 70 -17.46 6.11 -9.11
C ASP A 70 -18.39 7.00 -9.95
N ALA A 71 -18.90 8.08 -9.35
CA ALA A 71 -19.73 9.04 -10.07
C ALA A 71 -18.96 9.73 -11.21
N TYR A 72 -17.71 10.08 -10.97
CA TYR A 72 -16.84 10.69 -11.99
C TYR A 72 -16.45 9.65 -13.05
N ALA A 73 -16.13 8.41 -12.65
CA ALA A 73 -15.89 7.31 -13.58
C ALA A 73 -17.09 7.08 -14.53
N GLY A 74 -18.32 7.19 -14.03
CA GLY A 74 -19.54 7.17 -14.84
C GLY A 74 -19.61 8.30 -15.88
N LEU A 75 -19.17 9.51 -15.52
CA LEU A 75 -19.08 10.64 -16.46
C LEU A 75 -18.01 10.41 -17.53
N VAL A 76 -16.86 9.83 -17.18
CA VAL A 76 -15.81 9.44 -18.14
C VAL A 76 -16.36 8.42 -19.13
N ALA A 77 -17.04 7.38 -18.63
CA ALA A 77 -17.64 6.34 -19.48
C ALA A 77 -18.72 6.86 -20.43
N ALA A 78 -19.47 7.89 -20.02
CA ALA A 78 -20.43 8.56 -20.88
C ALA A 78 -19.75 9.44 -21.96
N ALA A 79 -18.60 10.05 -21.63
CA ALA A 79 -17.85 10.91 -22.54
C ALA A 79 -17.02 10.13 -23.58
N ALA A 80 -16.57 8.93 -23.24
CA ALA A 80 -15.78 8.04 -24.10
C ALA A 80 -16.40 6.63 -24.13
N PRO A 81 -17.49 6.42 -24.88
CA PRO A 81 -18.11 5.09 -24.99
C PRO A 81 -17.21 4.06 -25.67
N ASP A 82 -16.22 4.51 -26.43
CA ASP A 82 -15.25 3.76 -27.24
C ASP A 82 -13.96 3.39 -26.50
N MET A 83 -13.91 3.53 -25.17
CA MET A 83 -12.78 3.06 -24.37
C MET A 83 -12.45 1.59 -24.70
N PRO A 84 -11.18 1.25 -24.98
CA PRO A 84 -10.79 -0.13 -25.30
C PRO A 84 -11.07 -1.09 -24.14
N TRP A 85 -11.01 -0.60 -22.89
CA TRP A 85 -11.23 -1.38 -21.70
C TRP A 85 -11.75 -0.54 -20.52
N ARG A 86 -12.31 -1.21 -19.52
CA ARG A 86 -12.83 -0.58 -18.30
C ARG A 86 -12.45 -1.38 -17.08
N THR A 87 -12.14 -0.69 -16.00
CA THR A 87 -11.92 -1.29 -14.68
C THR A 87 -13.22 -1.86 -14.11
N VAL A 88 -13.23 -3.15 -13.80
CA VAL A 88 -14.31 -3.79 -13.03
C VAL A 88 -14.15 -3.39 -11.56
N TRP A 89 -12.96 -3.62 -11.01
CA TRP A 89 -12.53 -3.22 -9.67
C TRP A 89 -11.00 -3.10 -9.61
N ALA A 90 -10.48 -2.37 -8.62
CA ALA A 90 -9.05 -2.22 -8.40
C ALA A 90 -8.73 -2.09 -6.90
N TRP A 91 -7.81 -2.91 -6.42
CA TRP A 91 -7.13 -2.78 -5.13
C TRP A 91 -5.72 -2.29 -5.43
N TRP A 92 -5.63 -0.99 -5.72
CA TRP A 92 -4.44 -0.36 -6.26
C TRP A 92 -4.02 0.82 -5.41
N ARG A 93 -2.72 0.96 -5.15
CA ARG A 93 -2.18 2.08 -4.36
C ARG A 93 -2.43 3.41 -5.09
N PRO A 94 -3.22 4.33 -4.51
CA PRO A 94 -3.31 5.67 -5.06
C PRO A 94 -1.96 6.38 -4.95
N VAL A 95 -1.67 7.22 -5.93
CA VAL A 95 -0.49 8.09 -5.89
C VAL A 95 -0.61 9.02 -4.68
N GLY A 96 0.46 9.22 -3.93
CA GLY A 96 0.51 10.05 -2.73
C GLY A 96 0.03 9.35 -1.45
N ALA A 97 -0.78 8.28 -1.55
CA ALA A 97 -1.32 7.56 -0.39
C ALA A 97 -0.26 6.74 0.35
N TYR A 98 0.82 6.40 -0.36
CA TYR A 98 1.96 5.57 0.03
C TYR A 98 1.62 4.14 0.50
N ARG A 99 0.38 3.88 0.91
CA ARG A 99 -0.11 2.57 1.33
C ARG A 99 -0.63 1.74 0.15
N ALA A 100 -0.06 0.57 -0.04
CA ALA A 100 -0.64 -0.48 -0.88
C ALA A 100 -1.43 -1.47 -0.02
N GLN A 101 -2.64 -1.84 -0.46
CA GLN A 101 -3.42 -2.91 0.14
C GLN A 101 -4.08 -3.74 -0.97
N PRO A 102 -3.60 -4.98 -1.23
CA PRO A 102 -2.41 -5.61 -0.66
C PRO A 102 -1.09 -4.94 -1.09
N ASN A 103 -0.03 -5.07 -0.28
CA ASN A 103 1.34 -4.72 -0.70
C ASN A 103 1.95 -5.90 -1.45
N LEU A 104 2.22 -5.70 -2.74
CA LEU A 104 2.70 -6.74 -3.66
C LEU A 104 4.18 -6.61 -4.00
N SER A 105 4.90 -5.66 -3.38
CA SER A 105 6.35 -5.55 -3.55
C SER A 105 7.04 -6.85 -3.14
N GLY A 106 8.15 -7.20 -3.81
CA GLY A 106 8.93 -8.41 -3.46
C GLY A 106 8.41 -9.69 -4.08
N GLY A 107 7.46 -9.58 -5.00
CA GLY A 107 6.88 -10.69 -5.74
C GLY A 107 5.46 -10.99 -5.26
N ALA A 108 4.57 -11.10 -6.23
CA ALA A 108 3.24 -11.62 -6.06
C ALA A 108 2.99 -12.69 -7.13
N HIS A 109 2.05 -13.58 -6.85
CA HIS A 109 1.59 -14.55 -7.81
C HIS A 109 0.06 -14.55 -7.84
N VAL A 110 -0.50 -14.57 -9.05
CA VAL A 110 -1.94 -14.57 -9.29
C VAL A 110 -2.32 -15.87 -9.98
N GLU A 111 -3.23 -16.61 -9.35
CA GLU A 111 -3.78 -17.85 -9.89
C GLU A 111 -5.30 -17.73 -10.02
N VAL A 112 -5.86 -18.42 -11.01
CA VAL A 112 -7.31 -18.51 -11.20
C VAL A 112 -7.77 -19.92 -10.83
N HIS A 113 -8.79 -19.98 -9.99
CA HIS A 113 -9.38 -21.22 -9.50
C HIS A 113 -10.87 -21.26 -9.83
N GLU A 114 -11.41 -22.45 -10.00
CA GLU A 114 -12.85 -22.67 -10.12
C GLU A 114 -13.38 -23.31 -8.85
N ALA A 115 -14.34 -22.65 -8.21
CA ALA A 115 -15.08 -23.21 -7.08
C ALA A 115 -15.98 -24.37 -7.53
N ALA A 116 -16.43 -25.21 -6.59
CA ALA A 116 -17.32 -26.34 -6.87
C ALA A 116 -18.64 -25.98 -7.59
N ASP A 117 -19.09 -24.72 -7.51
CA ASP A 117 -20.28 -24.21 -8.22
C ASP A 117 -19.96 -23.64 -9.62
N GLY A 118 -18.70 -23.74 -10.07
CA GLY A 118 -18.20 -23.26 -11.36
C GLY A 118 -17.83 -21.77 -11.37
N ARG A 119 -17.86 -21.09 -10.23
CA ARG A 119 -17.49 -19.67 -10.13
C ARG A 119 -15.97 -19.51 -10.11
N ALA A 120 -15.46 -18.56 -10.89
CA ALA A 120 -14.04 -18.22 -10.88
C ALA A 120 -13.67 -17.50 -9.57
N LEU A 121 -12.47 -17.76 -9.08
CA LEU A 121 -11.85 -17.15 -7.92
C LEU A 121 -10.43 -16.74 -8.28
N VAL A 122 -9.97 -15.60 -7.77
CA VAL A 122 -8.59 -15.15 -7.92
C VAL A 122 -7.87 -15.38 -6.61
N LYS A 123 -6.86 -16.25 -6.62
CA LYS A 123 -5.92 -16.41 -5.50
C LYS A 123 -4.72 -15.50 -5.77
N LEU A 124 -4.39 -14.68 -4.79
CA LEU A 124 -3.24 -13.80 -4.79
C LEU A 124 -2.34 -14.21 -3.63
N GLU A 125 -1.10 -14.55 -3.94
CA GLU A 125 -0.08 -14.88 -2.94
C GLU A 125 1.04 -13.84 -3.01
N ALA A 126 1.33 -13.16 -1.90
CA ALA A 126 2.33 -12.11 -1.87
C ALA A 126 3.17 -12.16 -0.59
N MET A 127 4.46 -11.83 -0.70
CA MET A 127 5.41 -11.88 0.41
C MET A 127 4.93 -11.13 1.66
N TRP A 128 4.36 -9.92 1.48
CA TRP A 128 3.98 -9.04 2.59
C TRP A 128 2.47 -9.02 2.91
N ALA A 129 1.64 -9.57 2.03
CA ALA A 129 0.19 -9.59 2.21
C ALA A 129 -0.38 -10.99 2.45
N GLY A 130 0.46 -12.02 2.35
CA GLY A 130 0.09 -13.43 2.47
C GLY A 130 -0.82 -13.88 1.33
N GLU A 131 -1.56 -14.95 1.58
CA GLU A 131 -2.59 -15.45 0.68
C GLU A 131 -3.89 -14.65 0.85
N ARG A 132 -4.48 -14.24 -0.27
CA ARG A 132 -5.79 -13.59 -0.34
C ARG A 132 -6.60 -14.16 -1.50
N TRP A 133 -7.91 -14.22 -1.32
CA TRP A 133 -8.85 -14.70 -2.34
C TRP A 133 -9.85 -13.62 -2.67
N PHE A 134 -10.15 -13.45 -3.96
CA PHE A 134 -11.08 -12.44 -4.45
C PHE A 134 -12.14 -13.05 -5.35
N ASP A 135 -13.35 -12.49 -5.28
CA ASP A 135 -14.36 -12.66 -6.34
C ASP A 135 -13.97 -11.76 -7.53
N PRO A 136 -13.67 -12.32 -8.71
CA PRO A 136 -13.26 -11.55 -9.88
C PRO A 136 -14.36 -10.62 -10.42
N ALA A 137 -15.63 -10.81 -10.07
CA ALA A 137 -16.72 -9.95 -10.52
C ALA A 137 -16.86 -8.67 -9.68
N THR A 138 -16.51 -8.72 -8.40
CA THR A 138 -16.75 -7.62 -7.44
C THR A 138 -15.48 -7.05 -6.83
N GLY A 139 -14.41 -7.84 -6.78
CA GLY A 139 -13.19 -7.52 -6.05
C GLY A 139 -13.34 -7.66 -4.54
N GLU A 140 -14.43 -8.25 -4.06
CA GLU A 140 -14.60 -8.53 -2.64
C GLU A 140 -13.66 -9.67 -2.23
N GLN A 141 -13.01 -9.49 -1.08
CA GLN A 141 -12.21 -10.55 -0.48
C GLN A 141 -13.14 -11.65 0.04
N VAL A 142 -12.85 -12.90 -0.32
CA VAL A 142 -13.58 -14.08 0.12
C VAL A 142 -12.67 -14.97 0.97
N PRO A 143 -13.23 -15.84 1.84
CA PRO A 143 -12.44 -16.85 2.53
C PRO A 143 -11.77 -17.82 1.55
N ALA A 144 -10.60 -18.34 1.92
CA ALA A 144 -9.96 -19.43 1.19
C ALA A 144 -10.91 -20.64 1.12
N PRO A 145 -11.17 -21.21 -0.08
CA PRO A 145 -11.95 -22.44 -0.21
C PRO A 145 -11.26 -23.61 0.51
N ALA A 146 -12.03 -24.58 1.03
CA ALA A 146 -11.44 -25.75 1.65
C ALA A 146 -10.74 -26.63 0.59
N GLU A 147 -9.72 -27.39 1.02
CA GLU A 147 -9.01 -28.32 0.14
C GLU A 147 -9.98 -29.28 -0.56
N GLY A 148 -9.93 -29.34 -1.89
CA GLY A 148 -10.82 -30.17 -2.72
C GLY A 148 -12.17 -29.53 -3.08
N GLU A 149 -12.46 -28.30 -2.64
CA GLU A 149 -13.63 -27.51 -3.05
C GLU A 149 -13.35 -26.57 -4.24
N PHE A 150 -12.13 -26.63 -4.77
CA PHE A 150 -11.70 -25.83 -5.90
C PHE A 150 -10.74 -26.62 -6.79
N THR A 151 -10.64 -26.20 -8.05
CA THR A 151 -9.65 -26.73 -8.99
C THR A 151 -8.89 -25.56 -9.61
N GLU A 152 -7.57 -25.63 -9.58
CA GLU A 152 -6.73 -24.67 -10.29
C GLU A 152 -7.03 -24.75 -11.78
N ARG A 153 -7.27 -23.59 -12.39
CA ARG A 153 -7.41 -23.48 -13.84
C ARG A 153 -5.98 -23.46 -14.41
N PRO A 154 -5.61 -24.40 -15.31
CA PRO A 154 -4.30 -24.35 -15.96
C PRO A 154 -4.13 -23.01 -16.68
N TYR A 155 -2.95 -22.41 -16.56
CA TYR A 155 -2.61 -21.14 -17.23
C TYR A 155 -2.92 -21.18 -18.74
N ASP A 156 -2.55 -22.29 -19.40
CA ASP A 156 -2.76 -22.51 -20.84
C ASP A 156 -4.17 -23.02 -21.20
N ALA A 157 -5.08 -23.16 -20.22
CA ALA A 157 -6.44 -23.56 -20.51
C ALA A 157 -7.11 -22.41 -21.27
N VAL A 158 -7.25 -22.57 -22.59
CA VAL A 158 -7.90 -21.62 -23.49
C VAL A 158 -9.22 -21.19 -22.85
N ALA A 159 -9.22 -19.99 -22.26
CA ALA A 159 -10.46 -19.37 -21.85
C ALA A 159 -11.26 -19.20 -23.14
N GLU A 160 -12.36 -19.94 -23.30
CA GLU A 160 -13.10 -19.98 -24.56
C GLU A 160 -13.37 -18.53 -25.05
N ALA A 161 -12.72 -18.18 -26.17
CA ALA A 161 -12.87 -16.95 -26.95
C ALA A 161 -12.08 -15.66 -26.58
N ALA A 162 -10.86 -15.72 -26.06
CA ALA A 162 -9.95 -14.57 -26.13
C ALA A 162 -8.63 -14.96 -26.83
N GLU A 163 -8.45 -14.57 -28.09
CA GLU A 163 -7.10 -14.38 -28.62
C GLU A 163 -6.44 -13.28 -27.76
N ASP A 164 -5.23 -13.53 -27.26
CA ASP A 164 -4.42 -12.74 -26.29
C ASP A 164 -4.03 -11.31 -26.74
N VAL A 165 -4.81 -10.68 -27.62
CA VAL A 165 -4.48 -9.41 -28.28
C VAL A 165 -4.91 -8.21 -27.43
N PHE A 166 -4.58 -8.19 -26.14
CA PHE A 166 -4.71 -6.97 -25.33
C PHE A 166 -3.44 -6.11 -25.44
N PHE A 167 -2.28 -6.75 -25.50
CA PHE A 167 -0.96 -6.10 -25.62
C PHE A 167 0.03 -6.86 -26.51
N ASP A 168 -0.39 -8.02 -27.05
CA ASP A 168 0.45 -8.96 -27.78
C ASP A 168 0.62 -8.58 -29.25
N ASP A 169 1.31 -7.45 -29.47
CA ASP A 169 2.14 -7.30 -30.67
C ASP A 169 3.53 -6.88 -30.17
N GLU A 170 4.44 -7.86 -30.08
CA GLU A 170 5.82 -7.68 -29.59
C GLU A 170 6.60 -6.59 -30.34
N GLU A 171 6.16 -6.19 -31.54
CA GLU A 171 6.82 -5.18 -32.36
C GLU A 171 6.17 -3.77 -32.27
N GLU A 172 4.85 -3.66 -32.09
CA GLU A 172 4.10 -2.38 -31.94
C GLU A 172 2.82 -2.56 -31.09
N PRO A 173 2.89 -2.50 -29.74
CA PRO A 173 1.72 -2.75 -28.90
C PRO A 173 0.62 -1.71 -29.16
N ALA A 174 -0.60 -2.18 -29.42
CA ALA A 174 -1.76 -1.33 -29.73
C ALA A 174 -2.31 -0.56 -28.51
N LEU A 175 -1.91 -0.95 -27.30
CA LEU A 175 -2.20 -0.28 -26.03
C LEU A 175 -0.92 -0.21 -25.21
N HIS A 176 -0.79 0.84 -24.41
CA HIS A 176 0.32 1.01 -23.49
C HIS A 176 0.25 0.00 -22.35
N TRP A 177 1.29 -0.83 -22.28
CA TRP A 177 1.61 -1.71 -21.17
C TRP A 177 2.63 -1.01 -20.26
N PRO A 178 2.26 -0.59 -19.03
CA PRO A 178 3.25 -0.06 -18.11
C PRO A 178 4.31 -1.13 -17.84
N GLU A 179 5.61 -0.79 -17.95
CA GLU A 179 6.72 -1.76 -17.84
C GLU A 179 6.72 -2.57 -16.53
N THR A 180 6.07 -2.02 -15.49
CA THR A 180 5.94 -2.66 -14.17
C THR A 180 4.82 -3.70 -14.09
N TRP A 181 3.91 -3.77 -15.06
CA TRP A 181 2.81 -4.73 -15.05
C TRP A 181 3.29 -6.12 -15.45
N GLU A 182 2.92 -7.13 -14.66
CA GLU A 182 3.10 -8.53 -15.00
C GLU A 182 2.06 -8.99 -16.02
N GLU A 183 2.37 -10.07 -16.75
CA GLU A 183 1.50 -10.66 -17.78
C GLU A 183 0.07 -10.87 -17.25
N PRO A 184 -0.99 -10.50 -18.01
CA PRO A 184 -2.33 -10.51 -17.45
C PRO A 184 -2.85 -11.93 -17.35
N VAL A 185 -3.53 -12.23 -16.26
CA VAL A 185 -4.17 -13.54 -16.10
C VAL A 185 -5.59 -13.52 -16.66
N PRO A 186 -5.92 -14.33 -17.69
CA PRO A 186 -7.24 -14.34 -18.29
C PRO A 186 -8.29 -14.96 -17.36
N LEU A 187 -9.40 -14.24 -17.17
CA LEU A 187 -10.52 -14.70 -16.33
C LEU A 187 -11.67 -15.30 -17.16
N GLY A 188 -11.66 -15.06 -18.48
CA GLY A 188 -12.74 -15.39 -19.41
C GLY A 188 -13.72 -14.24 -19.61
N GLY A 189 -14.51 -14.30 -20.69
CA GLY A 189 -15.50 -13.27 -21.02
C GLY A 189 -14.89 -11.89 -21.33
N GLY A 190 -13.64 -11.85 -21.78
CA GLY A 190 -12.90 -10.60 -22.05
C GLY A 190 -12.38 -9.89 -20.81
N ARG A 191 -12.32 -10.56 -19.65
CA ARG A 191 -11.78 -10.03 -18.40
C ARG A 191 -10.38 -10.56 -18.10
N PHE A 192 -9.57 -9.70 -17.50
CA PHE A 192 -8.17 -9.96 -17.20
C PHE A 192 -7.84 -9.40 -15.81
N ALA A 193 -7.05 -10.14 -15.04
CA ALA A 193 -6.45 -9.67 -13.79
C ALA A 193 -5.03 -9.17 -14.06
N PHE A 194 -4.72 -7.98 -13.58
CA PHE A 194 -3.40 -7.36 -13.62
C PHE A 194 -2.89 -7.18 -12.21
N ALA A 195 -1.66 -7.59 -11.95
CA ALA A 195 -1.00 -7.34 -10.68
C ALA A 195 0.40 -6.78 -10.93
N GLU A 196 0.80 -5.87 -10.06
CA GLU A 196 2.19 -5.42 -9.89
C GLU A 196 2.40 -4.92 -8.46
N GLU A 197 3.58 -4.40 -8.15
CA GLU A 197 3.98 -4.01 -6.80
C GLU A 197 2.99 -3.05 -6.12
N ARG A 198 2.28 -2.24 -6.92
CA ARG A 198 1.29 -1.26 -6.46
C ARG A 198 -0.11 -1.83 -6.19
N GLY A 199 -0.42 -3.04 -6.64
CA GLY A 199 -1.68 -3.69 -6.35
C GLY A 199 -2.22 -4.57 -7.48
N ILE A 200 -3.51 -4.90 -7.39
CA ILE A 200 -4.21 -5.78 -8.33
C ILE A 200 -5.49 -5.12 -8.85
N ALA A 201 -5.79 -5.29 -10.13
CA ALA A 201 -7.01 -4.81 -10.75
C ALA A 201 -7.58 -5.83 -11.73
N VAL A 202 -8.90 -5.83 -11.87
CA VAL A 202 -9.59 -6.55 -12.94
C VAL A 202 -10.17 -5.55 -13.92
N VAL A 203 -9.90 -5.78 -15.19
CA VAL A 203 -10.43 -4.97 -16.30
C VAL A 203 -11.20 -5.85 -17.27
N GLU A 204 -12.12 -5.23 -18.00
CA GLU A 204 -12.97 -5.84 -19.01
C GLU A 204 -12.80 -5.12 -20.34
N ARG A 205 -12.58 -5.89 -21.40
CA ARG A 205 -12.54 -5.37 -22.77
C ARG A 205 -13.93 -4.86 -23.18
N CYS A 206 -13.99 -3.63 -23.66
CA CYS A 206 -15.27 -2.96 -23.98
C CYS A 206 -15.33 -2.40 -25.40
N GLY A 207 -14.19 -2.21 -26.07
CA GLY A 207 -14.10 -1.58 -27.38
C GLY A 207 -13.13 -2.30 -28.32
N ASP A 208 -13.12 -1.82 -29.57
CA ASP A 208 -12.07 -2.16 -30.52
C ASP A 208 -10.75 -1.48 -30.11
N LEU A 209 -9.63 -2.00 -30.60
CA LEU A 209 -8.35 -1.35 -30.39
C LEU A 209 -8.36 0.05 -31.01
N PRO A 210 -7.78 1.05 -30.34
CA PRO A 210 -7.83 2.42 -30.82
C PRO A 210 -7.13 2.55 -32.17
N ALA A 211 -7.89 2.95 -33.20
CA ALA A 211 -7.34 3.31 -34.50
C ALA A 211 -7.02 4.81 -34.51
N GLY A 212 -5.77 5.18 -34.24
CA GLY A 212 -5.37 6.59 -34.33
C GLY A 212 -3.97 6.91 -33.82
N PRO A 213 -3.43 8.09 -34.19
CA PRO A 213 -2.14 8.53 -33.68
C PRO A 213 -2.20 8.82 -32.18
N SER A 214 -1.05 8.67 -31.51
CA SER A 214 -0.81 9.13 -30.14
C SER A 214 -1.33 10.57 -29.94
N ALA A 215 -1.99 10.81 -28.80
CA ALA A 215 -2.48 12.12 -28.38
C ALA A 215 -1.42 12.94 -27.61
N GLY A 216 -0.18 12.45 -27.55
CA GLY A 216 0.97 13.07 -26.91
C GLY A 216 1.31 12.49 -25.53
N ALA A 217 2.54 12.76 -25.08
CA ALA A 217 3.07 12.30 -23.79
C ALA A 217 2.36 12.97 -22.59
N VAL A 218 2.23 12.21 -21.50
CA VAL A 218 1.56 12.65 -20.27
C VAL A 218 2.57 12.89 -19.16
N GLY A 219 2.57 14.02 -18.46
CA GLY A 219 3.58 14.27 -17.43
C GLY A 219 3.11 15.15 -16.28
N TRP A 220 3.75 14.97 -15.11
CA TRP A 220 3.44 15.68 -13.86
C TRP A 220 3.96 17.12 -13.78
N GLY A 221 4.85 17.55 -14.69
CA GLY A 221 5.66 18.75 -14.46
C GLY A 221 6.61 18.56 -13.28
N THR A 222 7.06 19.66 -12.63
CA THR A 222 8.09 19.60 -11.57
C THR A 222 7.59 19.31 -10.17
N ASP A 223 6.30 19.49 -9.89
CA ASP A 223 5.77 19.56 -8.52
C ASP A 223 5.23 18.22 -7.99
N GLY A 224 5.24 17.17 -8.81
CA GLY A 224 4.83 15.82 -8.44
C GLY A 224 3.35 15.70 -8.04
N PRO A 225 2.92 14.50 -7.65
CA PRO A 225 1.55 14.26 -7.20
C PRO A 225 1.22 14.92 -5.85
N TRP A 226 0.03 15.51 -5.74
CA TRP A 226 -0.37 16.37 -4.61
C TRP A 226 -1.59 15.87 -3.80
N PHE A 227 -2.21 14.75 -4.17
CA PHE A 227 -3.48 14.31 -3.56
C PHE A 227 -3.39 12.88 -3.04
N ALA A 228 -4.21 12.61 -2.01
CA ALA A 228 -4.14 11.46 -1.12
C ALA A 228 -2.87 11.39 -0.27
N GLY A 229 -2.41 12.47 0.38
CA GLY A 229 -1.40 12.32 1.44
C GLY A 229 -1.85 11.31 2.51
N PRO A 230 -0.92 10.63 3.21
CA PRO A 230 -1.28 9.59 4.17
C PRO A 230 -2.23 10.11 5.25
N ALA A 231 -2.98 9.20 5.89
CA ALA A 231 -3.60 9.52 7.17
C ALA A 231 -2.52 10.19 8.05
N PRO A 232 -2.72 11.44 8.51
CA PRO A 232 -1.64 12.22 9.07
C PRO A 232 -0.94 11.47 10.21
N ALA A 233 0.36 11.71 10.38
CA ALA A 233 1.07 11.41 11.63
C ALA A 233 0.53 12.19 12.85
N GLU A 234 -0.69 12.70 12.80
CA GLU A 234 -1.42 13.22 13.94
C GLU A 234 -2.64 12.38 14.29
N THR A 235 -3.03 11.44 13.41
CA THR A 235 -4.13 10.51 13.69
C THR A 235 -3.65 9.50 14.73
N PRO A 236 -4.36 9.35 15.88
CA PRO A 236 -4.04 8.31 16.86
C PRO A 236 -4.14 6.90 16.27
N LEU A 237 -3.55 5.92 16.96
CA LEU A 237 -3.77 4.51 16.64
C LEU A 237 -5.15 4.07 17.10
N ASP A 238 -5.84 3.32 16.24
CA ASP A 238 -7.05 2.59 16.60
C ASP A 238 -6.98 1.13 16.13
N ALA A 239 -7.99 0.36 16.52
CA ALA A 239 -8.13 -1.04 16.18
C ALA A 239 -8.12 -1.31 14.67
N GLY A 240 -8.80 -0.47 13.88
CA GLY A 240 -8.92 -0.61 12.43
C GLY A 240 -7.60 -0.34 11.74
N ARG A 241 -6.92 0.75 12.10
CA ARG A 241 -5.62 1.12 11.54
C ARG A 241 -4.56 0.05 11.78
N LEU A 242 -4.50 -0.53 12.98
CA LEU A 242 -3.56 -1.61 13.27
C LEU A 242 -3.93 -2.91 12.56
N ALA A 243 -5.21 -3.28 12.51
CA ALA A 243 -5.67 -4.45 11.76
C ALA A 243 -5.33 -4.32 10.27
N GLU A 244 -5.52 -3.14 9.70
CA GLU A 244 -5.20 -2.86 8.31
C GLU A 244 -3.68 -2.88 8.03
N ALA A 245 -2.83 -2.56 9.02
CA ALA A 245 -1.38 -2.50 8.86
C ALA A 245 -0.71 -3.85 9.08
N PHE A 246 -1.13 -4.58 10.11
CA PHE A 246 -0.49 -5.82 10.56
C PHE A 246 -1.32 -7.08 10.26
N GLY A 247 -2.63 -6.94 10.03
CA GLY A 247 -3.60 -8.04 10.01
C GLY A 247 -4.23 -8.26 11.39
N GLU A 248 -5.51 -8.64 11.43
CA GLU A 248 -6.26 -8.81 12.70
C GLU A 248 -5.61 -9.84 13.64
N ASP A 249 -5.17 -10.98 13.09
CA ASP A 249 -4.55 -12.07 13.86
C ASP A 249 -3.17 -11.70 14.45
N TRP A 250 -2.53 -10.67 13.88
CA TRP A 250 -1.20 -10.21 14.28
C TRP A 250 -1.23 -9.02 15.24
N VAL A 251 -2.41 -8.60 15.70
CA VAL A 251 -2.57 -7.55 16.72
C VAL A 251 -3.04 -8.17 18.02
N LEU A 252 -2.28 -7.99 19.10
CA LEU A 252 -2.66 -8.41 20.45
C LEU A 252 -3.40 -7.29 21.17
N ARG A 253 -4.62 -7.57 21.64
CA ARG A 253 -5.35 -6.70 22.58
C ARG A 253 -5.50 -7.41 23.91
N LEU A 254 -5.20 -6.71 25.01
CA LEU A 254 -5.33 -7.24 26.36
C LEU A 254 -6.30 -6.42 27.18
N ALA A 255 -7.30 -7.10 27.74
CA ALA A 255 -8.18 -6.51 28.75
C ALA A 255 -7.36 -6.00 29.96
N PRO A 256 -7.80 -4.94 30.65
CA PRO A 256 -7.03 -4.28 31.72
C PRO A 256 -6.50 -5.22 32.81
N GLU A 257 -7.21 -6.29 33.13
CA GLU A 257 -6.85 -7.31 34.12
C GLU A 257 -5.80 -8.32 33.63
N ARG A 258 -5.58 -8.40 32.31
CA ARG A 258 -4.56 -9.25 31.68
C ARG A 258 -3.28 -8.50 31.35
N GLN A 259 -3.27 -7.18 31.48
CA GLN A 259 -2.07 -6.35 31.29
C GLN A 259 -1.11 -6.50 32.50
N PRO A 260 0.18 -6.13 32.36
CA PRO A 260 1.11 -6.15 33.50
C PRO A 260 0.60 -5.30 34.65
N ALA A 261 0.56 -5.85 35.87
CA ALA A 261 0.03 -5.13 37.03
C ALA A 261 0.85 -3.88 37.37
N ALA A 262 2.16 -3.93 37.12
CA ALA A 262 3.08 -2.83 37.32
C ALA A 262 2.94 -1.72 36.26
N LEU A 263 2.27 -1.96 35.12
CA LEU A 263 2.04 -0.92 34.12
C LEU A 263 1.01 0.09 34.63
N LEU A 264 1.48 1.26 35.05
CA LEU A 264 0.67 2.35 35.62
C LEU A 264 0.35 3.45 34.61
N HIS A 265 1.10 3.54 33.52
CA HIS A 265 0.90 4.56 32.49
C HIS A 265 -0.44 4.40 31.75
N SER A 266 -1.42 5.22 32.10
CA SER A 266 -2.81 5.11 31.60
C SER A 266 -2.91 5.11 30.06
N PRO A 267 -2.23 5.98 29.30
CA PRO A 267 -2.29 5.96 27.84
C PRO A 267 -1.83 4.63 27.23
N THR A 268 -0.76 4.03 27.76
CA THR A 268 -0.29 2.73 27.27
C THR A 268 -1.31 1.62 27.56
N ARG A 269 -1.95 1.65 28.73
CA ARG A 269 -2.99 0.66 29.07
C ARG A 269 -4.19 0.77 28.16
N GLU A 270 -4.60 1.99 27.82
CA GLU A 270 -5.70 2.26 26.90
C GLU A 270 -5.36 1.80 25.49
N LEU A 271 -4.17 2.14 24.98
CA LEU A 271 -3.67 1.69 23.68
C LEU A 271 -3.74 0.16 23.58
N VAL A 272 -3.22 -0.57 24.56
CA VAL A 272 -3.17 -2.03 24.59
C VAL A 272 -4.57 -2.66 24.65
N ALA A 273 -5.52 -2.01 25.33
CA ALA A 273 -6.89 -2.51 25.45
C ALA A 273 -7.72 -2.23 24.19
N ALA A 274 -7.59 -1.02 23.62
CA ALA A 274 -8.45 -0.53 22.56
C ALA A 274 -7.89 -0.82 21.16
N ALA A 275 -6.67 -0.37 20.87
CA ALA A 275 -6.05 -0.55 19.56
C ALA A 275 -5.31 -1.88 19.46
N GLY A 276 -4.48 -2.17 20.46
CA GLY A 276 -3.60 -3.34 20.56
C GLY A 276 -2.13 -3.03 20.25
N LEU A 277 -1.31 -4.08 20.24
CA LEU A 277 0.11 -4.05 19.88
C LEU A 277 0.41 -5.08 18.78
N PRO A 278 1.34 -4.80 17.85
CA PRO A 278 1.75 -5.79 16.86
C PRO A 278 2.47 -6.95 17.56
N ARG A 279 2.04 -8.18 17.27
CA ARG A 279 2.68 -9.42 17.77
C ARG A 279 4.03 -9.64 17.13
N TRP A 280 4.13 -9.26 15.86
CA TRP A 280 5.32 -9.44 15.05
C TRP A 280 5.43 -8.29 14.03
N TRP A 281 6.66 -7.92 13.70
CA TRP A 281 6.98 -6.96 12.65
C TRP A 281 8.31 -7.36 11.99
N ALA A 282 8.49 -7.05 10.71
CA ALA A 282 9.75 -7.25 10.02
C ALA A 282 9.99 -6.27 8.88
N ALA A 283 11.23 -5.85 8.69
CA ALA A 283 11.66 -5.17 7.49
C ALA A 283 13.15 -5.48 7.23
N GLY A 284 13.47 -5.83 5.98
CA GLY A 284 14.82 -6.29 5.63
C GLY A 284 15.23 -7.50 6.46
N VAL A 285 16.36 -7.41 7.15
CA VAL A 285 16.88 -8.48 8.04
C VAL A 285 16.39 -8.38 9.48
N ALA A 286 15.64 -7.33 9.83
CA ALA A 286 15.20 -7.09 11.19
C ALA A 286 13.80 -7.65 11.44
N THR A 287 13.60 -8.25 12.61
CA THR A 287 12.28 -8.69 13.09
C THR A 287 12.06 -8.25 14.53
N PHE A 288 10.82 -7.93 14.88
CA PHE A 288 10.38 -7.70 16.25
C PHE A 288 9.35 -8.77 16.63
N SER A 289 9.47 -9.30 17.84
CA SER A 289 8.47 -10.19 18.44
C SER A 289 8.02 -9.67 19.79
N LEU A 290 6.71 -9.53 19.96
CA LEU A 290 6.10 -9.15 21.23
C LEU A 290 6.24 -10.29 22.24
N ALA A 291 6.65 -9.98 23.47
CA ALA A 291 6.78 -10.98 24.53
C ALA A 291 5.43 -11.33 25.19
N TRP A 292 4.43 -10.46 25.04
CA TRP A 292 3.11 -10.65 25.63
C TRP A 292 2.26 -11.58 24.76
N THR A 293 1.43 -12.40 25.40
CA THR A 293 0.60 -13.41 24.72
C THR A 293 -0.89 -13.22 25.05
N GLU A 294 -1.77 -13.97 24.38
CA GLU A 294 -3.22 -13.96 24.65
C GLU A 294 -3.61 -14.41 26.06
N GLU A 295 -2.76 -15.23 26.70
CA GLU A 295 -2.90 -15.61 28.12
C GLU A 295 -2.73 -14.40 29.06
N GLY A 296 -2.13 -13.32 28.54
CA GLY A 296 -1.91 -12.05 29.21
C GLY A 296 -0.45 -11.85 29.61
N ALA A 297 -0.16 -10.63 30.05
CA ALA A 297 1.13 -10.19 30.55
C ALA A 297 1.09 -9.82 32.04
N HIS A 298 0.04 -10.23 32.76
CA HIS A 298 -0.19 -9.94 34.18
C HIS A 298 0.89 -10.48 35.13
N ARG A 299 1.74 -11.42 34.68
CA ARG A 299 2.89 -11.96 35.42
C ARG A 299 4.23 -11.35 34.99
N VAL A 300 4.22 -10.44 34.02
CA VAL A 300 5.41 -9.74 33.59
C VAL A 300 5.75 -8.74 34.68
N GLU A 301 6.88 -8.97 35.34
CA GLU A 301 7.41 -8.10 36.38
C GLU A 301 8.49 -7.19 35.80
N PRO A 302 8.69 -5.99 36.37
CA PRO A 302 9.82 -5.15 36.01
C PRO A 302 11.15 -5.86 36.27
N ASP A 303 12.14 -5.62 35.42
CA ASP A 303 13.48 -6.15 35.65
C ASP A 303 14.09 -5.56 36.94
N GLU A 304 14.92 -6.34 37.63
CA GLU A 304 15.47 -5.96 38.94
C GLU A 304 16.48 -4.80 38.86
N GLN A 305 17.09 -4.58 37.71
CA GLN A 305 18.20 -3.65 37.56
C GLN A 305 17.75 -2.24 37.21
N HIS A 306 16.74 -2.12 36.35
CA HIS A 306 16.27 -0.86 35.77
C HIS A 306 14.78 -0.60 36.02
N GLY A 307 14.03 -1.58 36.54
CA GLY A 307 12.60 -1.43 36.81
C GLY A 307 11.76 -1.26 35.54
N LEU A 308 12.22 -1.80 34.41
CA LEU A 308 11.54 -1.74 33.12
C LEU A 308 10.76 -3.04 32.87
N LEU A 309 9.58 -2.93 32.27
CA LEU A 309 8.76 -4.08 31.91
C LEU A 309 9.16 -4.60 30.52
N PRO A 310 9.54 -5.88 30.37
CA PRO A 310 9.79 -6.46 29.06
C PRO A 310 8.58 -6.33 28.13
N LEU A 311 8.78 -5.76 26.95
CA LEU A 311 7.75 -5.60 25.91
C LEU A 311 7.94 -6.62 24.79
N GLY A 312 9.17 -6.79 24.31
CA GLY A 312 9.49 -7.67 23.19
C GLY A 312 10.97 -7.64 22.84
N THR A 313 11.32 -8.25 21.72
CA THR A 313 12.72 -8.36 21.29
C THR A 313 12.83 -8.09 19.79
N PHE A 314 13.86 -7.33 19.41
CA PHE A 314 14.36 -7.27 18.05
C PHE A 314 15.47 -8.30 17.82
N ASP A 315 15.37 -9.04 16.71
CA ASP A 315 16.53 -9.55 15.99
C ASP A 315 16.86 -8.51 14.91
N LEU A 316 18.02 -7.86 14.98
CA LEU A 316 18.45 -6.82 14.05
C LEU A 316 19.31 -7.37 12.89
N GLY A 317 19.46 -8.70 12.83
CA GLY A 317 20.30 -9.41 11.88
C GLY A 317 21.74 -9.58 12.37
N TYR A 318 22.45 -10.55 11.79
CA TYR A 318 23.89 -10.78 12.04
C TYR A 318 24.29 -10.90 13.53
N ALA A 319 23.43 -11.56 14.32
CA ALA A 319 23.58 -11.75 15.77
C ALA A 319 23.51 -10.45 16.61
N ASP A 320 22.96 -9.37 16.05
CA ASP A 320 22.61 -8.16 16.78
C ASP A 320 21.17 -8.26 17.32
N THR A 321 20.99 -8.04 18.62
CA THR A 321 19.69 -8.21 19.30
C THR A 321 19.37 -7.02 20.19
N GLY A 322 18.09 -6.67 20.29
CA GLY A 322 17.61 -5.58 21.12
C GLY A 322 16.44 -6.01 22.00
N LEU A 323 16.64 -6.06 23.33
CA LEU A 323 15.52 -6.23 24.26
C LEU A 323 14.78 -4.90 24.38
N VAL A 324 13.49 -4.89 24.07
CA VAL A 324 12.62 -3.72 24.17
C VAL A 324 11.80 -3.82 25.44
N SER A 325 11.81 -2.75 26.23
CA SER A 325 11.09 -2.65 27.49
C SER A 325 10.32 -1.34 27.60
N VAL A 326 9.28 -1.31 28.44
CA VAL A 326 8.46 -0.14 28.71
C VAL A 326 8.67 0.34 30.15
N HIS A 327 8.86 1.64 30.33
CA HIS A 327 8.89 2.25 31.65
C HIS A 327 7.48 2.25 32.26
N PRO A 328 7.26 1.64 33.44
CA PRO A 328 5.91 1.35 33.91
C PRO A 328 5.02 2.58 34.15
N GLU A 329 5.60 3.71 34.55
CA GLU A 329 4.86 4.93 34.91
C GLU A 329 4.71 5.93 33.76
N THR A 330 5.64 5.94 32.81
CA THR A 330 5.70 6.96 31.75
C THR A 330 5.38 6.40 30.37
N GLY A 331 5.36 5.07 30.21
CA GLY A 331 5.17 4.42 28.93
C GLY A 331 6.36 4.56 27.98
N ALA A 332 7.45 5.20 28.39
CA ALA A 332 8.65 5.38 27.56
C ALA A 332 9.23 4.02 27.16
N VAL A 333 9.64 3.90 25.89
CA VAL A 333 10.20 2.66 25.37
C VAL A 333 11.71 2.74 25.41
N TRP A 334 12.31 1.75 26.04
CA TRP A 334 13.76 1.61 26.21
C TRP A 334 14.23 0.37 25.46
N MET A 335 15.46 0.42 24.95
CA MET A 335 16.12 -0.73 24.36
C MET A 335 17.44 -1.02 25.06
N VAL A 336 17.72 -2.31 25.25
CA VAL A 336 19.04 -2.85 25.61
C VAL A 336 19.57 -3.63 24.41
N ARG A 337 20.55 -3.06 23.69
CA ARG A 337 21.18 -3.71 22.53
C ARG A 337 22.37 -4.55 22.97
N ASN A 338 22.39 -5.83 22.59
CA ASN A 338 23.45 -6.80 22.90
C ASN A 338 23.86 -6.87 24.38
N GLY A 339 22.90 -6.68 25.30
CA GLY A 339 23.15 -6.68 26.75
C GLY A 339 23.92 -5.47 27.28
N GLY A 340 23.97 -4.37 26.53
CA GLY A 340 24.57 -3.10 26.95
C GLY A 340 23.71 -2.30 27.94
N GLU A 341 23.99 -1.01 28.06
CA GLU A 341 23.18 -0.10 28.88
C GLU A 341 21.85 0.24 28.18
N PRO A 342 20.73 0.37 28.93
CA PRO A 342 19.47 0.82 28.35
C PRO A 342 19.56 2.24 27.82
N PHE A 343 18.96 2.49 26.66
CA PHE A 343 18.78 3.83 26.10
C PHE A 343 17.32 4.06 25.69
N LEU A 344 16.91 5.32 25.66
CA LEU A 344 15.59 5.72 25.21
C LEU A 344 15.47 5.41 23.71
N PHE A 345 14.48 4.60 23.36
CA PHE A 345 14.26 4.13 22.00
C PHE A 345 13.04 4.79 21.34
N ALA A 346 11.99 5.07 22.10
CA ALA A 346 10.89 5.93 21.66
C ALA A 346 10.27 6.65 22.87
N ARG A 347 9.69 7.83 22.64
CA ARG A 347 9.04 8.64 23.68
C ARG A 347 8.02 7.86 24.50
N ASP A 348 7.19 7.05 23.84
CA ASP A 348 6.17 6.20 24.45
C ASP A 348 5.80 5.01 23.53
N VAL A 349 4.99 4.07 24.05
CA VAL A 349 4.56 2.88 23.30
C VAL A 349 3.74 3.23 22.05
N GLU A 350 2.95 4.30 22.08
CA GLU A 350 2.19 4.70 20.89
C GLU A 350 3.14 5.16 19.78
N THR A 351 4.10 6.05 20.10
CA THR A 351 5.13 6.49 19.18
C THR A 351 5.92 5.31 18.61
N PHE A 352 6.34 4.35 19.46
CA PHE A 352 7.03 3.13 19.01
C PHE A 352 6.22 2.36 17.96
N VAL A 353 4.95 2.05 18.24
CA VAL A 353 4.09 1.30 17.31
C VAL A 353 3.83 2.09 16.03
N ARG A 354 3.73 3.42 16.11
CA ARG A 354 3.52 4.28 14.95
C ARG A 354 4.73 4.36 14.03
N LEU A 355 5.95 4.27 14.56
CA LEU A 355 7.15 4.14 13.75
C LEU A 355 7.17 2.79 13.00
N LEU A 356 6.77 1.70 13.64
CA LEU A 356 6.63 0.39 12.98
C LEU A 356 5.54 0.41 11.89
N GLU A 357 4.39 1.01 12.19
CA GLU A 357 3.29 1.19 11.23
C GLU A 357 3.69 2.06 10.05
N ALA A 358 4.45 3.14 10.27
CA ALA A 358 4.94 4.01 9.22
C ALA A 358 5.83 3.24 8.24
N VAL A 359 6.69 2.33 8.73
CA VAL A 359 7.49 1.48 7.83
C VAL A 359 6.57 0.67 6.91
N TYR A 360 5.57 -0.04 7.44
CA TYR A 360 4.65 -0.85 6.63
C TYR A 360 3.81 -0.02 5.67
N ARG A 361 3.40 1.17 6.09
CA ARG A 361 2.63 2.07 5.24
C ARG A 361 3.45 2.63 4.08
N PHE A 362 4.72 2.96 4.28
CA PHE A 362 5.56 3.54 3.23
C PHE A 362 6.34 2.52 2.41
N MET A 363 6.51 1.30 2.91
CA MET A 363 7.34 0.25 2.33
C MET A 363 7.17 0.12 0.81
N GLY A 364 5.94 -0.13 0.34
CA GLY A 364 5.66 -0.29 -1.10
C GLY A 364 5.96 0.97 -1.92
N ALA A 365 5.71 2.17 -1.38
CA ALA A 365 6.03 3.41 -2.08
C ALA A 365 7.53 3.76 -2.08
N CYS A 366 8.28 3.33 -1.07
CA CYS A 366 9.72 3.54 -1.01
C CYS A 366 10.49 2.61 -1.96
N TRP A 367 10.03 1.38 -2.14
CA TRP A 367 10.59 0.43 -3.11
C TRP A 367 10.08 0.69 -4.52
N SER A 368 8.78 0.99 -4.67
CA SER A 368 8.07 1.09 -5.93
C SER A 368 7.32 2.43 -6.06
N PRO A 369 8.03 3.58 -6.03
CA PRO A 369 7.40 4.89 -6.11
C PRO A 369 6.72 5.08 -7.47
N TYR A 370 5.69 5.92 -7.50
CA TYR A 370 5.27 6.53 -8.76
C TYR A 370 6.27 7.60 -9.19
N PRO A 371 6.35 7.92 -10.49
CA PRO A 371 7.08 9.08 -10.97
C PRO A 371 6.69 10.35 -10.21
N GLY A 372 7.69 11.05 -9.67
CA GLY A 372 7.48 12.27 -8.88
C GLY A 372 7.15 12.06 -7.39
N GLU A 373 6.91 10.83 -6.93
CA GLU A 373 6.78 10.56 -5.49
C GLU A 373 8.15 10.65 -4.79
N ALA A 374 8.20 11.37 -3.69
CA ALA A 374 9.37 11.45 -2.83
C ALA A 374 9.21 10.58 -1.57
N ALA A 375 8.65 9.37 -1.72
CA ALA A 375 8.23 8.51 -0.61
C ALA A 375 9.30 8.35 0.49
N LYS A 376 10.57 8.16 0.12
CA LYS A 376 11.70 8.07 1.07
C LYS A 376 11.88 9.34 1.90
N ARG A 377 11.83 10.50 1.25
CA ARG A 377 11.94 11.82 1.91
C ARG A 377 10.73 12.06 2.82
N ASP A 378 9.55 11.72 2.34
CA ASP A 378 8.30 11.98 3.04
C ASP A 378 8.15 11.03 4.25
N PHE A 379 8.63 9.78 4.14
CA PHE A 379 8.79 8.86 5.26
C PHE A 379 9.73 9.41 6.34
N VAL A 380 10.95 9.86 5.98
CA VAL A 380 11.90 10.42 6.95
C VAL A 380 11.33 11.66 7.63
N ARG A 381 10.63 12.52 6.90
CA ARG A 381 9.94 13.68 7.46
C ARG A 381 8.86 13.27 8.46
N GLU A 382 8.13 12.21 8.15
CA GLU A 382 7.09 11.68 9.03
C GLU A 382 7.67 11.07 10.32
N ALA A 383 8.72 10.24 10.19
CA ALA A 383 9.44 9.67 11.33
C ALA A 383 9.98 10.78 12.26
N ALA A 384 10.56 11.84 11.68
CA ALA A 384 11.04 13.01 12.43
C ALA A 384 9.91 13.77 13.16
N ALA A 385 8.71 13.80 12.59
CA ALA A 385 7.54 14.43 13.20
C ALA A 385 6.95 13.56 14.34
N LEU A 386 7.03 12.24 14.21
CA LEU A 386 6.61 11.28 15.23
C LEU A 386 7.55 11.31 16.45
N ASP A 387 8.85 11.21 16.20
CA ASP A 387 9.88 11.26 17.24
C ASP A 387 11.21 11.81 16.67
N PRO A 388 11.61 13.04 17.03
CA PRO A 388 12.89 13.59 16.61
C PRO A 388 14.10 12.74 17.04
N LEU A 389 13.99 11.95 18.12
CA LEU A 389 15.06 11.07 18.57
C LEU A 389 15.27 9.88 17.61
N ALA A 390 14.21 9.44 16.91
CA ALA A 390 14.29 8.32 15.98
C ALA A 390 15.07 8.66 14.70
N VAL A 391 15.33 9.95 14.45
CA VAL A 391 16.09 10.43 13.29
C VAL A 391 17.37 11.19 13.68
N ASP A 392 17.75 11.16 14.96
CA ASP A 392 18.99 11.78 15.44
C ASP A 392 20.13 10.73 15.51
N PRO A 393 21.03 10.69 14.51
CA PRO A 393 22.10 9.69 14.45
C PRO A 393 23.16 9.87 15.55
N ALA A 394 23.11 10.97 16.32
CA ALA A 394 23.99 11.15 17.48
C ALA A 394 23.52 10.35 18.71
N THR A 395 22.31 9.78 18.68
CA THR A 395 21.75 9.00 19.78
C THR A 395 21.79 7.51 19.49
N PRO A 396 21.96 6.63 20.51
CA PRO A 396 21.89 5.18 20.29
C PRO A 396 20.53 4.71 19.74
N GLY A 397 19.45 5.41 20.07
CA GLY A 397 18.12 5.13 19.54
C GLY A 397 18.03 5.44 18.04
N GLY A 398 18.53 6.61 17.64
CA GLY A 398 18.58 7.01 16.23
C GLY A 398 19.44 6.09 15.38
N ASP A 399 20.59 5.60 15.88
CA ASP A 399 21.43 4.61 15.19
C ASP A 399 20.67 3.31 14.87
N VAL A 400 19.89 2.79 15.83
CA VAL A 400 19.08 1.59 15.61
C VAL A 400 17.91 1.87 14.66
N TRP A 401 17.22 3.01 14.82
CA TRP A 401 16.13 3.39 13.92
C TRP A 401 16.60 3.62 12.49
N GLU A 402 17.77 4.24 12.28
CA GLU A 402 18.39 4.40 10.98
C GLU A 402 18.57 3.04 10.29
N HIS A 403 19.08 2.04 11.00
CA HIS A 403 19.20 0.66 10.49
C HIS A 403 17.83 0.05 10.14
N LEU A 404 16.81 0.23 10.98
CA LEU A 404 15.45 -0.27 10.71
C LEU A 404 14.80 0.45 9.51
N PHE A 405 15.03 1.75 9.36
CA PHE A 405 14.49 2.57 8.27
C PHE A 405 15.19 2.29 6.95
N ALA A 406 16.50 2.02 6.97
CA ALA A 406 17.29 1.65 5.80
C ALA A 406 16.68 0.47 5.02
N ALA A 407 15.97 -0.43 5.71
CA ALA A 407 15.24 -1.53 5.09
C ALA A 407 14.26 -1.10 3.98
N ILE A 408 13.68 0.10 4.07
CA ILE A 408 12.78 0.64 3.05
C ILE A 408 13.38 1.85 2.31
N VAL A 409 14.27 2.62 2.93
CA VAL A 409 14.82 3.84 2.29
C VAL A 409 16.09 3.58 1.47
N GLU A 410 16.87 2.57 1.80
CA GLU A 410 18.16 2.27 1.16
C GLU A 410 18.17 0.93 0.46
N LEU A 411 17.65 -0.11 1.10
CA LEU A 411 17.63 -1.46 0.59
C LEU A 411 16.48 -1.68 -0.40
N SER A 412 16.70 -2.58 -1.36
CA SER A 412 15.62 -3.12 -2.17
C SER A 412 14.73 -4.06 -1.35
N VAL A 413 13.60 -4.48 -1.93
CA VAL A 413 12.71 -5.47 -1.31
C VAL A 413 13.40 -6.81 -0.99
N TRP A 414 14.53 -7.11 -1.64
CA TRP A 414 15.33 -8.31 -1.40
C TRP A 414 16.34 -8.16 -0.25
N GLY A 415 16.45 -6.96 0.35
CA GLY A 415 17.32 -6.70 1.49
C GLY A 415 18.80 -6.46 1.15
N TYR A 416 19.12 -6.17 -0.12
CA TYR A 416 20.45 -5.78 -0.59
C TYR A 416 20.39 -4.73 -1.70
#